data_AF-A0A6I2LT01-F1
#
_entry.id   AF-A0A6I2LT01-F1
#
_cell.length_a   1.000
_cell.length_b   1.000
_cell.length_c   1.000
_cell.angle_alpha   90.00
_cell.angle_beta   90.00
_cell.angle_gamma   90.00
#
_symmetry.space_group_name_H-M   'P 1'
#
loop_
_entity.id
_entity.type
_entity.pdbx_description
1 polymer ?
#
loop_
_entity_poly.entity_id
_entity_poly.type
_entity_poly.pdbx_seq_one_letter_code
_entity_poly.pdbx_strand_id
1 'polypeptide(L)'
;MDMEAHLAATLLAEGGVDEERTLHLVAPKRSKGGTIMAATRLACCVTALSLAAPAWAQDPARGLALMRDSQKGNCSICHLVPGIGLPEDAQGNIGPSLAGVGARLSLAELHARITDARIGNPDTMMPPYGTTEGLVDVDPRYRGRPILTPGEIGDVAAYLSGLTEDAP
;
A
#
# COMPACT_ATOMS: atom_id res chain seq x y z
N MET A 1 9.79 -48.12 17.04
CA MET A 1 8.80 -47.10 16.64
C MET A 1 9.48 -45.75 16.75
N ASP A 2 10.65 -45.57 16.11
CA ASP A 2 10.84 -45.26 14.67
C ASP A 2 10.37 -43.82 14.39
N MET A 3 11.08 -42.91 13.74
CA MET A 3 12.43 -42.84 13.15
C MET A 3 12.64 -41.36 12.74
N GLU A 4 13.83 -40.83 13.04
CA GLU A 4 14.59 -39.73 12.42
C GLU A 4 14.00 -38.86 11.27
N ALA A 5 14.28 -37.55 11.32
CA ALA A 5 15.13 -36.84 10.34
C ALA A 5 15.25 -35.34 10.74
N HIS A 6 16.34 -34.90 11.37
CA HIS A 6 17.61 -34.44 10.79
C HIS A 6 17.55 -33.13 9.98
N LEU A 7 18.38 -32.18 10.46
CA LEU A 7 19.21 -31.24 9.69
C LEU A 7 18.67 -29.81 9.44
N ALA A 8 19.22 -28.84 10.19
CA ALA A 8 20.08 -27.79 9.61
C ALA A 8 20.68 -26.91 10.73
N ALA A 9 21.96 -27.12 10.99
CA ALA A 9 22.81 -26.22 11.76
C ALA A 9 23.45 -25.18 10.83
N THR A 10 23.94 -24.10 11.45
CA THR A 10 25.20 -23.38 11.14
C THR A 10 25.00 -21.86 10.99
N LEU A 11 25.26 -21.15 12.09
CA LEU A 11 25.82 -19.81 12.07
C LEU A 11 27.20 -19.85 11.39
N LEU A 12 27.54 -18.78 10.65
CA LEU A 12 28.83 -18.07 10.55
C LEU A 12 28.94 -17.46 9.14
N ALA A 13 28.59 -16.18 9.03
CA ALA A 13 28.83 -15.38 7.84
C ALA A 13 30.15 -14.61 8.03
N GLU A 14 31.19 -15.07 7.35
CA GLU A 14 32.48 -14.38 7.18
C GLU A 14 32.59 -13.90 5.73
N GLY A 15 32.92 -12.62 5.57
CA GLY A 15 33.87 -12.14 4.55
C GLY A 15 33.41 -12.00 3.11
N GLY A 16 33.82 -10.89 2.49
CA GLY A 16 34.04 -10.83 1.04
C GLY A 16 33.33 -9.68 0.34
N VAL A 17 33.85 -8.48 0.55
CA VAL A 17 33.68 -7.37 -0.40
C VAL A 17 34.60 -7.69 -1.57
N ASP A 18 34.09 -7.71 -2.80
CA ASP A 18 34.95 -7.71 -3.98
C ASP A 18 34.56 -6.58 -4.93
N GLU A 19 35.63 -5.98 -5.42
CA GLU A 19 35.78 -4.63 -5.92
C GLU A 19 35.60 -4.61 -7.45
N GLU A 20 35.64 -3.40 -8.01
CA GLU A 20 35.96 -3.17 -9.43
C GLU A 20 34.78 -3.15 -10.44
N ARG A 21 34.11 -1.99 -10.50
CA ARG A 21 33.59 -1.47 -11.77
C ARG A 21 33.91 0.02 -11.93
N THR A 22 35.12 0.23 -12.43
CA THR A 22 35.54 1.24 -13.42
C THR A 22 34.66 2.50 -13.51
N LEU A 23 35.01 3.54 -12.75
CA LEU A 23 34.66 4.92 -13.09
C LEU A 23 35.95 5.72 -13.28
N HIS A 24 36.14 6.17 -14.52
CA HIS A 24 37.24 7.02 -14.96
C HIS A 24 37.38 8.26 -14.06
N LEU A 25 38.48 8.31 -13.29
CA LEU A 25 38.88 9.47 -12.52
C LEU A 25 39.52 10.50 -13.45
N VAL A 26 38.79 11.57 -13.78
CA VAL A 26 39.36 12.79 -14.36
C VAL A 26 40.09 13.54 -13.25
N ALA A 27 41.42 13.58 -13.31
CA ALA A 27 42.27 14.26 -12.34
C ALA A 27 42.16 15.81 -12.46
N PRO A 28 41.89 16.56 -11.38
CA PRO A 28 42.03 18.00 -11.38
C PRO A 28 43.51 18.42 -11.20
N LYS A 29 43.96 19.29 -12.10
CA LYS A 29 45.32 19.87 -12.15
C LYS A 29 45.57 20.75 -10.92
N ARG A 30 46.65 20.46 -10.18
CA ARG A 30 47.12 21.20 -8.99
C ARG A 30 47.41 22.67 -9.33
N SER A 31 46.73 23.63 -8.69
CA SER A 31 47.05 25.05 -8.76
C SER A 31 47.90 25.46 -7.54
N LYS A 32 48.91 26.31 -7.76
CA LYS A 32 49.77 26.86 -6.71
C LYS A 32 49.26 28.25 -6.33
N GLY A 33 49.14 28.48 -5.02
CA GLY A 33 49.25 29.79 -4.38
C GLY A 33 48.00 30.67 -4.46
N GLY A 34 47.43 31.00 -3.31
CA GLY A 34 46.37 32.01 -3.21
C GLY A 34 45.69 31.97 -1.84
N THR A 35 45.98 32.99 -1.04
CA THR A 35 45.60 33.21 0.34
C THR A 35 44.09 33.46 0.52
N ILE A 36 43.56 33.14 1.72
CA ILE A 36 42.35 33.67 2.41
C ILE A 36 41.00 33.69 1.67
N MET A 37 40.02 32.93 2.18
CA MET A 37 38.89 33.47 2.96
C MET A 37 37.96 32.33 3.39
N ALA A 38 37.69 32.27 4.69
CA ALA A 38 36.72 31.36 5.29
C ALA A 38 35.32 31.68 4.76
N ALA A 39 34.69 30.70 4.12
CA ALA A 39 33.25 30.68 3.89
C ALA A 39 32.72 29.37 4.47
N THR A 40 32.35 29.41 5.75
CA THR A 40 31.62 28.34 6.43
C THR A 40 30.26 28.20 5.75
N ARG A 41 30.18 27.34 4.73
CA ARG A 41 28.92 26.90 4.17
C ARG A 41 28.27 25.97 5.19
N LEU A 42 27.41 26.52 6.04
CA LEU A 42 26.46 25.73 6.81
C LEU A 42 25.51 25.08 5.79
N ALA A 43 25.87 23.87 5.36
CA ALA A 43 25.02 23.02 4.55
C ALA A 43 23.84 22.61 5.43
N CYS A 44 22.72 23.32 5.32
CA CYS A 44 21.44 22.89 5.82
C CYS A 44 21.05 21.64 5.01
N CYS A 45 21.41 20.47 5.52
CA CYS A 45 20.95 19.19 5.00
C CYS A 45 19.46 19.08 5.34
N VAL A 46 18.60 19.61 4.46
CA VAL A 46 17.17 19.33 4.51
C VAL A 46 17.05 17.88 4.07
N THR A 47 17.09 16.94 5.02
CA THR A 47 16.76 15.55 4.72
C THR A 47 15.32 15.53 4.25
N ALA A 48 15.12 15.40 2.95
CA ALA A 48 13.83 15.05 2.38
C ALA A 48 13.43 13.70 2.97
N LEU A 49 12.59 13.73 4.00
CA LEU A 49 11.91 12.55 4.50
C LEU A 49 10.93 12.16 3.40
N SER A 50 11.38 11.36 2.43
CA SER A 50 10.46 10.63 1.57
C SER A 50 9.60 9.80 2.51
N LEU A 51 8.33 10.17 2.67
CA LEU A 51 7.33 9.24 3.19
C LEU A 51 7.28 8.10 2.18
N ALA A 52 8.11 7.07 2.40
CA ALA A 52 7.98 5.83 1.67
C ALA A 52 6.55 5.37 1.89
N ALA A 53 5.77 5.29 0.80
CA ALA A 53 4.46 4.71 0.85
C ALA A 53 4.60 3.33 1.52
N PRO A 54 3.68 2.95 2.43
CA PRO A 54 3.85 1.71 3.15
C PRO A 54 3.90 0.56 2.14
N ALA A 55 4.85 -0.37 2.33
CA ALA A 55 5.10 -1.47 1.41
C ALA A 55 4.02 -2.56 1.58
N TRP A 56 2.78 -2.25 1.17
CA TRP A 56 1.72 -3.22 0.96
C TRP A 56 1.60 -3.57 -0.53
N ALA A 57 1.11 -4.77 -0.82
CA ALA A 57 0.99 -5.29 -2.18
C ALA A 57 0.01 -4.43 -3.02
N GLN A 58 0.36 -4.22 -4.29
CA GLN A 58 -0.35 -3.33 -5.24
C GLN A 58 -0.72 -4.11 -6.50
N ASP A 59 -1.61 -5.09 -6.40
CA ASP A 59 -2.10 -5.84 -7.56
C ASP A 59 -3.55 -5.41 -7.88
N PRO A 60 -3.76 -4.44 -8.79
CA PRO A 60 -5.09 -3.97 -9.15
C PRO A 60 -6.04 -5.07 -9.63
N ALA A 61 -5.53 -6.09 -10.32
CA ALA A 61 -6.35 -7.19 -10.81
C ALA A 61 -6.87 -8.03 -9.64
N ARG A 62 -6.01 -8.30 -8.65
CA ARG A 62 -6.42 -8.94 -7.39
C ARG A 62 -7.36 -8.05 -6.58
N GLY A 63 -7.13 -6.74 -6.57
CA GLY A 63 -8.03 -5.75 -5.95
C GLY A 63 -9.45 -5.83 -6.49
N LEU A 64 -9.61 -5.80 -7.82
CA LEU A 64 -10.91 -5.95 -8.46
C LEU A 64 -11.59 -7.28 -8.13
N ALA A 65 -10.81 -8.38 -8.07
CA ALA A 65 -11.34 -9.69 -7.70
C ALA A 65 -11.87 -9.70 -6.25
N LEU A 66 -11.12 -9.10 -5.31
CA LEU A 66 -11.54 -8.97 -3.91
C LEU A 66 -12.82 -8.13 -3.75
N MET A 67 -12.97 -7.08 -4.55
CA MET A 67 -14.17 -6.24 -4.56
C MET A 67 -15.42 -6.99 -5.04
N ARG A 68 -15.26 -7.96 -5.96
CA ARG A 68 -16.35 -8.79 -6.48
C ARG A 68 -16.72 -9.95 -5.56
N ASP A 69 -15.78 -10.42 -4.73
CA ASP A 69 -15.98 -11.61 -3.91
C ASP A 69 -16.94 -11.35 -2.73
N SER A 70 -18.05 -12.09 -2.73
CA SER A 70 -19.12 -12.03 -1.71
C SER A 70 -18.67 -12.35 -0.28
N GLN A 71 -17.57 -13.10 -0.10
CA GLN A 71 -17.04 -13.48 1.21
C GLN A 71 -15.91 -12.53 1.68
N LYS A 72 -15.54 -11.57 0.82
CA LYS A 72 -14.46 -10.60 1.02
C LYS A 72 -15.02 -9.17 0.97
N GLY A 73 -14.73 -8.41 -0.09
CA GLY A 73 -15.08 -7.00 -0.20
C GLY A 73 -16.57 -6.79 -0.50
N ASN A 74 -17.12 -7.59 -1.42
CA ASN A 74 -18.49 -7.48 -1.94
C ASN A 74 -18.93 -6.03 -2.21
N CYS A 75 -18.04 -5.19 -2.75
CA CYS A 75 -18.21 -3.75 -2.80
C CYS A 75 -19.36 -3.32 -3.71
N SER A 76 -19.66 -4.12 -4.74
CA SER A 76 -20.73 -3.86 -5.70
C SER A 76 -22.14 -3.94 -5.11
N ILE A 77 -22.32 -4.48 -3.89
CA ILE A 77 -23.64 -4.46 -3.24
C ILE A 77 -24.06 -3.04 -2.82
N CYS A 78 -23.07 -2.15 -2.60
CA CYS A 78 -23.30 -0.78 -2.16
C CYS A 78 -22.90 0.27 -3.19
N HIS A 79 -21.91 -0.03 -4.03
CA HIS A 79 -21.32 0.94 -4.95
C HIS A 79 -21.43 0.48 -6.40
N LEU A 80 -21.53 1.46 -7.31
CA LEU A 80 -21.14 1.26 -8.70
C LEU A 80 -19.61 1.21 -8.77
N VAL A 81 -19.09 0.11 -9.31
CA VAL A 81 -17.67 -0.15 -9.50
C VAL A 81 -17.40 -0.35 -11.00
N PRO A 82 -16.74 0.62 -11.67
CA PRO A 82 -16.32 0.44 -13.06
C PRO A 82 -15.50 -0.85 -13.22
N GLY A 83 -15.67 -1.55 -14.35
CA GLY A 83 -14.86 -2.75 -14.65
C GLY A 83 -15.17 -4.00 -13.81
N ILE A 84 -16.10 -3.96 -12.85
CA ILE A 84 -16.42 -5.12 -12.00
C ILE A 84 -17.19 -6.24 -12.72
N GLY A 85 -17.49 -6.09 -14.01
CA GLY A 85 -18.08 -7.15 -14.84
C GLY A 85 -19.54 -7.46 -14.52
N LEU A 86 -20.24 -6.54 -13.86
CA LEU A 86 -21.68 -6.57 -13.65
C LEU A 86 -22.33 -5.40 -14.40
N PRO A 87 -23.56 -5.56 -14.92
CA PRO A 87 -24.37 -4.44 -15.40
C PRO A 87 -24.51 -3.35 -14.32
N GLU A 88 -24.61 -2.08 -14.72
CA GLU A 88 -24.72 -0.96 -13.77
C GLU A 88 -25.98 -1.03 -12.91
N ASP A 89 -27.10 -1.48 -13.50
CA ASP A 89 -28.38 -1.69 -12.81
C ASP A 89 -28.39 -2.89 -11.86
N ALA A 90 -27.37 -3.75 -11.93
CA ALA A 90 -27.16 -4.86 -11.00
C ALA A 90 -26.25 -4.50 -9.81
N GLN A 91 -25.78 -3.25 -9.74
CA GLN A 91 -24.89 -2.77 -8.68
C GLN A 91 -25.62 -1.81 -7.73
N GLY A 92 -25.09 -1.68 -6.52
CA GLY A 92 -25.67 -0.85 -5.47
C GLY A 92 -25.43 0.64 -5.66
N ASN A 93 -26.29 1.44 -5.05
CA ASN A 93 -26.22 2.90 -5.02
C ASN A 93 -26.36 3.47 -3.59
N ILE A 94 -26.13 2.63 -2.57
CA ILE A 94 -26.15 3.04 -1.15
C ILE A 94 -24.94 3.94 -0.86
N GLY A 95 -23.78 3.56 -1.37
CA GLY A 95 -22.58 4.38 -1.38
C GLY A 95 -22.45 5.16 -2.70
N PRO A 96 -21.61 6.20 -2.73
CA PRO A 96 -21.33 6.94 -3.96
C PRO A 96 -20.65 6.04 -5.00
N SER A 97 -20.82 6.35 -6.28
CA SER A 97 -20.06 5.69 -7.35
C SER A 97 -18.55 5.77 -7.09
N LEU A 98 -17.83 4.68 -7.37
CA LEU A 98 -16.36 4.63 -7.27
C LEU A 98 -15.67 5.09 -8.56
N ALA A 99 -16.42 5.43 -9.60
CA ALA A 99 -15.84 6.08 -10.77
C ALA A 99 -15.25 7.45 -10.39
N GLY A 100 -14.09 7.78 -10.95
CA GLY A 100 -13.34 9.00 -10.65
C GLY A 100 -12.72 9.05 -9.24
N VAL A 101 -12.82 7.99 -8.43
CA VAL A 101 -12.34 8.05 -7.04
C VAL A 101 -10.83 8.26 -6.92
N GLY A 102 -10.06 7.75 -7.88
CA GLY A 102 -8.61 7.92 -7.95
C GLY A 102 -8.19 9.36 -8.25
N ALA A 103 -9.08 10.18 -8.82
CA ALA A 103 -8.84 11.62 -8.98
C ALA A 103 -9.14 12.41 -7.69
N ARG A 104 -9.93 11.83 -6.77
CA ARG A 104 -10.40 12.51 -5.55
C ARG A 104 -9.61 12.11 -4.30
N LEU A 105 -9.07 10.90 -4.27
CA LEU A 105 -8.38 10.33 -3.10
C LEU A 105 -7.04 9.75 -3.52
N SER A 106 -6.01 10.05 -2.72
CA SER A 106 -4.71 9.39 -2.84
C SER A 106 -4.79 7.91 -2.47
N LEU A 107 -3.80 7.15 -2.92
CA LEU A 107 -3.62 5.73 -2.58
C LEU A 107 -3.67 5.48 -1.06
N ALA A 108 -3.04 6.35 -0.26
CA ALA A 108 -3.03 6.24 1.18
C ALA A 108 -4.39 6.53 1.82
N GLU A 109 -5.12 7.52 1.30
CA GLU A 109 -6.48 7.84 1.77
C GLU A 109 -7.47 6.71 1.43
N LEU A 110 -7.34 6.12 0.24
CA LEU A 110 -8.11 4.93 -0.15
C LEU A 110 -7.83 3.76 0.80
N HIS A 111 -6.57 3.46 1.06
CA HIS A 111 -6.18 2.40 1.98
C HIS A 111 -6.75 2.64 3.39
N ALA A 112 -6.62 3.85 3.92
CA ALA A 112 -7.16 4.21 5.23
C ALA A 112 -8.70 4.07 5.27
N ARG A 113 -9.38 4.53 4.22
CA ARG A 113 -10.85 4.47 4.13
C ARG A 113 -11.37 3.03 4.04
N ILE A 114 -10.69 2.14 3.32
CA ILE A 114 -11.05 0.71 3.26
C ILE A 114 -10.76 0.03 4.60
N THR A 115 -9.65 0.40 5.26
CA THR A 115 -9.26 -0.13 6.57
C THR A 115 -10.37 0.13 7.59
N ASP A 116 -10.75 1.40 7.74
CA ASP A 116 -11.85 1.80 8.61
C ASP A 116 -12.43 3.16 8.19
N ALA A 117 -13.54 3.13 7.46
CA ALA A 117 -14.22 4.34 7.01
C ALA A 117 -14.84 5.15 8.17
N ARG A 118 -15.05 4.54 9.34
CA ARG A 118 -15.67 5.17 10.52
C ARG A 118 -14.79 6.27 11.09
N ILE A 119 -13.47 6.18 10.90
CA ILE A 119 -12.52 7.20 11.35
C ILE A 119 -12.82 8.56 10.69
N GLY A 120 -13.15 8.56 9.40
CA GLY A 120 -13.52 9.78 8.67
C GLY A 120 -15.00 10.13 8.76
N ASN A 121 -15.87 9.13 8.90
CA ASN A 121 -17.31 9.31 9.07
C ASN A 121 -17.87 8.24 10.02
N PRO A 122 -18.03 8.54 11.32
CA PRO A 122 -18.52 7.58 12.31
C PRO A 122 -19.91 7.00 12.01
N ASP A 123 -20.74 7.74 11.27
CA ASP A 123 -22.10 7.36 10.89
C ASP A 123 -22.17 6.57 9.56
N THR A 124 -21.02 6.20 8.99
CA THR A 124 -20.96 5.44 7.75
C THR A 124 -21.55 4.04 7.89
N MET A 125 -22.29 3.60 6.87
CA MET A 125 -22.69 2.19 6.75
C MET A 125 -21.60 1.30 6.10
N MET A 126 -20.54 1.91 5.56
CA MET A 126 -19.43 1.16 4.96
C MET A 126 -18.72 0.32 6.04
N PRO A 127 -18.62 -1.00 5.89
CA PRO A 127 -17.96 -1.85 6.88
C PRO A 127 -16.47 -1.50 7.06
N PRO A 128 -15.91 -1.63 8.27
CA PRO A 128 -14.48 -1.60 8.48
C PRO A 128 -13.85 -2.93 8.04
N TYR A 129 -13.16 -2.95 6.89
CA TYR A 129 -12.64 -4.21 6.34
C TYR A 129 -11.32 -4.66 6.95
N GLY A 130 -10.55 -3.72 7.53
CA GLY A 130 -9.17 -3.95 7.97
C GLY A 130 -8.94 -3.95 9.47
N THR A 131 -9.99 -3.84 10.28
CA THR A 131 -9.87 -3.78 11.74
C THR A 131 -10.91 -4.65 12.44
N THR A 132 -10.60 -5.05 13.67
CA THR A 132 -11.50 -5.76 14.58
C THR A 132 -12.02 -4.87 15.71
N GLU A 133 -11.64 -3.59 15.71
CA GLU A 133 -11.94 -2.66 16.79
C GLU A 133 -13.39 -2.18 16.80
N GLY A 134 -13.98 -2.16 17.99
CA GLY A 134 -15.34 -1.65 18.20
C GLY A 134 -16.43 -2.44 17.48
N LEU A 135 -16.19 -3.72 17.18
CA LEU A 135 -17.19 -4.61 16.58
C LEU A 135 -17.98 -5.34 17.67
N VAL A 136 -19.28 -5.51 17.44
CA VAL A 136 -20.19 -6.27 18.31
C VAL A 136 -20.87 -7.36 17.49
N ASP A 137 -21.25 -8.47 18.14
CA ASP A 137 -21.97 -9.60 17.52
C ASP A 137 -21.34 -10.16 16.24
N VAL A 138 -20.00 -10.17 16.19
CA VAL A 138 -19.23 -10.66 15.03
C VAL A 138 -19.47 -12.16 14.81
N ASP A 139 -19.80 -12.50 13.57
CA ASP A 139 -19.93 -13.88 13.10
C ASP A 139 -18.67 -14.70 13.46
N PRO A 140 -18.82 -15.94 13.97
CA PRO A 140 -17.70 -16.77 14.41
C PRO A 140 -16.55 -16.89 13.39
N ARG A 141 -16.83 -16.80 12.09
CA ARG A 141 -15.83 -16.88 11.01
C ARG A 141 -14.84 -15.71 11.01
N TYR A 142 -15.22 -14.55 11.56
CA TYR A 142 -14.42 -13.32 11.54
C TYR A 142 -13.95 -12.85 12.92
N ARG A 143 -14.20 -13.63 13.99
CA ARG A 143 -13.77 -13.23 15.35
C ARG A 143 -12.26 -13.12 15.45
N GLY A 144 -11.78 -11.97 15.93
CA GLY A 144 -10.36 -11.70 16.14
C GLY A 144 -9.52 -11.57 14.87
N ARG A 145 -10.15 -11.37 13.70
CA ARG A 145 -9.46 -11.10 12.44
C ARG A 145 -10.22 -10.14 11.52
N PRO A 146 -9.54 -9.28 10.77
CA PRO A 146 -10.19 -8.45 9.77
C PRO A 146 -10.67 -9.30 8.56
N ILE A 147 -11.59 -8.73 7.77
CA ILE A 147 -12.09 -9.37 6.53
C ILE A 147 -10.99 -9.38 5.46
N LEU A 148 -10.29 -8.25 5.32
CA LEU A 148 -9.17 -8.06 4.42
C LEU A 148 -7.89 -7.85 5.21
N THR A 149 -6.81 -8.51 4.77
CA THR A 149 -5.46 -8.26 5.25
C THR A 149 -4.93 -6.91 4.75
N PRO A 150 -3.88 -6.33 5.37
CA PRO A 150 -3.27 -5.09 4.87
C PRO A 150 -2.83 -5.17 3.40
N GLY A 151 -2.33 -6.33 2.96
CA GLY A 151 -1.97 -6.54 1.56
C GLY A 151 -3.18 -6.51 0.62
N GLU A 152 -4.27 -7.20 0.99
CA GLU A 152 -5.52 -7.22 0.22
C GLU A 152 -6.19 -5.84 0.14
N ILE A 153 -6.21 -5.09 1.25
CA ILE A 153 -6.68 -3.69 1.27
C ILE A 153 -5.85 -2.86 0.29
N GLY A 154 -4.55 -3.15 0.27
CA GLY A 154 -3.64 -2.56 -0.66
C GLY A 154 -4.02 -2.79 -2.12
N ASP A 155 -4.24 -4.04 -2.49
CA ASP A 155 -4.64 -4.39 -3.85
C ASP A 155 -5.94 -3.67 -4.28
N VAL A 156 -6.91 -3.57 -3.36
CA VAL A 156 -8.16 -2.83 -3.59
C VAL A 156 -7.88 -1.34 -3.77
N ALA A 157 -7.07 -0.73 -2.90
CA ALA A 157 -6.70 0.68 -3.02
C ALA A 157 -5.94 0.97 -4.33
N ALA A 158 -5.08 0.05 -4.77
CA ALA A 158 -4.37 0.14 -6.04
C ALA A 158 -5.35 0.17 -7.22
N TYR A 159 -6.34 -0.72 -7.23
CA TYR A 159 -7.40 -0.71 -8.25
C TYR A 159 -8.16 0.61 -8.27
N LEU A 160 -8.64 1.07 -7.10
CA LEU A 160 -9.42 2.30 -6.99
C LEU A 160 -8.63 3.55 -7.37
N SER A 161 -7.34 3.59 -7.06
CA SER A 161 -6.47 4.72 -7.43
C SER A 161 -6.33 4.90 -8.95
N GLY A 162 -6.53 3.82 -9.72
CA GLY A 162 -6.53 3.85 -11.19
C GLY A 162 -7.84 4.34 -11.81
N LEU A 163 -8.90 4.53 -11.04
CA LEU A 163 -10.19 5.03 -11.53
C LEU A 163 -10.22 6.56 -11.53
N THR A 164 -9.54 7.20 -12.49
CA THR A 164 -9.42 8.67 -12.56
C THR A 164 -10.57 9.35 -13.29
N GLU A 165 -11.24 8.64 -14.17
CA GLU A 165 -12.37 9.17 -14.94
C GLU A 165 -13.69 8.83 -14.25
N ASP A 166 -14.64 9.77 -14.27
CA ASP A 166 -16.02 9.52 -13.83
C ASP A 166 -16.70 8.49 -14.76
N ALA A 167 -17.80 7.90 -14.26
CA ALA A 167 -18.59 6.98 -15.08
C ALA A 167 -19.22 7.80 -16.22
N PRO A 168 -19.23 7.27 -17.46
CA PRO A 168 -19.85 7.94 -18.61
C PRO A 168 -21.34 8.20 -18.42
#